data_AF-A0A8J2LAY8-F1
#
_entry.id   AF-A0A8J2LAY8-F1
#
_cell.length_a   1.000
_cell.length_b   1.000
_cell.length_c   1.000
_cell.angle_alpha   90.00
_cell.angle_beta   90.00
_cell.angle_gamma   90.00
#
_symmetry.space_group_name_H-M   'P 1'
#
loop_
_entity.id
_entity.type
_entity.pdbx_description
1 polymer ?
#
loop_
_entity_poly.entity_id
_entity_poly.type
_entity_poly.pdbx_seq_one_letter_code
_entity_poly.pdbx_strand_id
1 'polypeptide(L)'
;MERRDDFHLAPIVATSVDYDSQVNDAIASFKKERGRLMFNKGCSVSILRDIADCLNFTIVARRSTTYMIESPPGYLTGDGKLLLDGEADISIYLAYITETGARHLQPLLPITVDTFQVFFRQPTLNSLTNIFILPFPPEVWLTLAALWLSFGVIFLVVFRLVEDDSSPFPDPSPEVTLSDAFLLIQLMEKGLKDKYIAAMYRKNKPQCPPKPKKFQKLTLRDVHSAFVIILLGSILSLVTLYLECLSHPRQKGILPWRMMQEDRRASILIYVTEH
;
A
#
# COMPACT_ATOMS: atom_id res chain seq x y z
N MET A 1 0.22 13.17 55.95
CA MET A 1 0.88 14.02 54.94
C MET A 1 -0.11 15.11 54.59
N GLU A 2 0.36 16.34 54.49
CA GLU A 2 -0.46 17.55 54.56
C GLU A 2 -0.62 18.10 53.14
N ARG A 3 -1.80 17.87 52.55
CA ARG A 3 -2.16 18.26 51.19
C ARG A 3 -1.86 19.75 50.99
N ARG A 4 -1.03 20.08 49.99
CA ARG A 4 -0.86 21.47 49.58
C ARG A 4 -2.15 21.98 48.95
N ASP A 5 -2.72 23.02 49.54
CA ASP A 5 -3.93 23.67 49.04
C ASP A 5 -3.65 24.64 47.88
N ASP A 6 -2.38 25.04 47.67
CA ASP A 6 -1.99 25.99 46.63
C ASP A 6 -0.59 25.68 46.05
N PHE A 7 -0.46 25.86 44.73
CA PHE A 7 0.77 25.72 43.96
C PHE A 7 1.40 27.06 43.58
N HIS A 8 0.73 28.18 43.87
CA HIS A 8 1.19 29.51 43.48
C HIS A 8 2.61 29.79 43.98
N LEU A 9 3.51 30.04 43.02
CA LEU A 9 4.93 30.36 43.23
C LEU A 9 5.75 29.25 43.90
N ALA A 10 5.20 28.06 44.09
CA ALA A 10 5.97 26.92 44.60
C ALA A 10 6.95 26.42 43.53
N PRO A 11 8.22 26.13 43.89
CA PRO A 11 9.11 25.36 43.04
C PRO A 11 8.68 23.89 43.05
N ILE A 12 8.26 23.39 41.90
CA ILE A 12 7.92 21.98 41.67
C ILE A 12 9.13 21.30 41.02
N VAL A 13 9.67 20.31 41.69
CA VAL A 13 10.79 19.51 41.22
C VAL A 13 10.26 18.43 40.30
N ALA A 14 10.44 18.65 39.00
CA ALA A 14 10.02 17.71 37.97
C ALA A 14 11.21 16.87 37.50
N THR A 15 11.00 15.56 37.39
CA THR A 15 12.03 14.61 36.96
C THR A 15 11.71 13.89 35.65
N SER A 16 12.76 13.53 34.91
CA SER A 16 12.70 12.69 33.72
C SER A 16 14.05 12.01 33.50
N VAL A 17 14.01 10.88 32.81
CA VAL A 17 15.21 10.22 32.26
C VAL A 17 15.83 11.11 31.19
N ASP A 18 17.15 11.29 31.24
CA ASP A 18 17.92 11.97 30.20
C ASP A 18 18.20 10.98 29.07
N TYR A 19 17.43 11.08 27.98
CA TYR A 19 17.68 10.31 26.78
C TYR A 19 18.48 11.16 25.80
N ASP A 20 19.42 10.54 25.09
CA ASP A 20 20.22 11.26 24.10
C ASP A 20 19.29 11.90 23.06
N SER A 21 19.33 13.23 23.03
CA SER A 21 18.41 14.12 22.32
C SER A 21 18.33 13.90 20.81
N GLN A 22 19.23 13.10 20.23
CA GLN A 22 19.27 12.87 18.79
C GLN A 22 18.21 11.90 18.29
N VAL A 23 17.61 11.07 19.17
CA VAL A 23 16.81 9.92 18.72
C VAL A 23 15.31 10.13 18.93
N ASN A 24 14.88 10.97 19.88
CA ASN A 24 13.46 11.03 20.24
C ASN A 24 13.00 12.38 20.80
N ASP A 25 12.34 13.19 19.95
CA ASP A 25 11.69 14.45 20.36
C ASP A 25 10.53 14.24 21.36
N ALA A 26 10.08 13.00 21.56
CA ALA A 26 9.05 12.70 22.56
C ALA A 26 9.57 12.80 24.00
N ILE A 27 10.89 12.61 24.22
CA ILE A 27 11.47 12.54 25.57
C ILE A 27 12.04 13.91 25.97
N ALA A 28 11.96 14.22 27.27
CA ALA A 28 12.56 15.42 27.81
C ALA A 28 14.10 15.39 27.64
N SER A 29 14.64 16.46 27.07
CA SER A 29 16.07 16.71 26.98
C SER A 29 16.47 17.79 27.98
N PHE A 30 17.68 17.69 28.49
CA PHE A 30 18.21 18.63 29.47
C PHE A 30 19.28 19.54 28.87
N LYS A 31 19.34 20.78 29.36
CA LYS A 31 20.42 21.72 29.07
C LYS A 31 20.87 22.34 30.38
N LYS A 32 22.17 22.49 30.55
CA LYS A 32 22.74 23.23 31.68
C LYS A 32 22.88 24.69 31.31
N GLU A 33 22.23 25.58 32.06
CA GLU A 33 22.29 27.02 31.85
C GLU A 33 22.63 27.71 33.18
N ARG A 34 23.71 28.50 33.19
CA ARG A 34 24.22 29.19 34.39
C ARG A 34 24.39 28.27 35.62
N GLY A 35 24.81 27.03 35.39
CA GLY A 35 25.02 26.05 36.45
C GLY A 35 23.77 25.28 36.88
N ARG A 36 22.57 25.71 36.49
CA ARG A 36 21.30 25.01 36.77
C ARG A 36 20.93 24.08 35.63
N LEU A 37 20.38 22.93 35.98
CA LEU A 37 19.80 22.00 35.02
C LEU A 37 18.40 22.49 34.65
N MET A 38 18.11 22.59 33.36
CA MET A 38 16.83 23.05 32.84
C MET A 38 16.34 22.06 31.78
N PHE A 39 15.02 21.91 31.66
CA PHE A 39 14.45 21.22 30.51
C PHE A 39 14.62 22.07 29.25
N ASN A 40 15.09 21.45 28.18
CA ASN A 40 15.37 22.09 26.90
C ASN A 40 14.19 21.91 25.94
N LYS A 41 14.02 20.67 25.45
CA LYS A 41 12.99 20.25 24.48
C LYS A 41 12.37 18.93 24.89
N GLY A 42 11.24 18.58 24.29
CA GLY A 42 10.54 17.31 24.50
C GLY A 42 9.04 17.53 24.54
N CYS A 43 8.25 16.60 23.99
CA CYS A 43 6.78 16.69 24.03
C CYS A 43 6.25 16.85 25.47
N SER A 44 6.75 16.04 26.41
CA SER A 44 6.34 16.12 27.81
C SER A 44 6.78 17.40 28.52
N VAL A 45 7.88 18.02 28.07
CA VAL A 45 8.35 19.31 28.58
C VAL A 45 7.39 20.43 28.19
N SER A 46 6.89 20.42 26.95
CA SER A 46 5.88 21.39 26.50
C SER A 46 4.60 21.28 27.33
N ILE A 47 4.10 20.05 27.52
CA ILE A 47 2.91 19.79 28.35
C ILE A 47 3.13 20.27 29.79
N LEU A 48 4.31 20.01 30.38
CA LEU A 48 4.62 20.48 31.72
C LEU A 48 4.63 22.01 31.80
N ARG A 49 5.20 22.70 30.81
CA ARG A 49 5.21 24.17 30.77
C ARG A 49 3.79 24.73 30.68
N ASP A 50 2.93 24.15 29.86
CA ASP A 50 1.53 24.55 29.76
C ASP A 50 0.80 24.38 31.10
N ILE A 51 1.02 23.25 31.79
CA ILE A 51 0.46 23.01 33.13
C ILE A 51 1.01 24.02 34.15
N ALA A 52 2.31 24.30 34.11
CA ALA A 52 2.95 25.27 35.01
C ALA A 52 2.44 26.70 34.79
N ASP A 53 2.19 27.08 33.55
CA ASP A 53 1.62 28.38 33.18
C ASP A 53 0.15 28.47 33.63
N CYS A 54 -0.63 27.39 33.47
CA CYS A 54 -2.02 27.33 33.92
C CYS A 54 -2.17 27.37 35.45
N LEU A 55 -1.26 26.73 36.19
CA LEU A 55 -1.30 26.62 37.65
C LEU A 55 -0.37 27.62 38.36
N ASN A 56 0.38 28.41 37.60
CA ASN A 56 1.29 29.46 38.07
C ASN A 56 2.32 28.96 39.12
N PHE A 57 3.03 27.89 38.79
CA PHE A 57 4.15 27.36 39.57
C PHE A 57 5.47 27.40 38.79
N THR A 58 6.60 27.26 39.48
CA THR A 58 7.93 27.27 38.85
C THR A 58 8.48 25.87 38.73
N ILE A 59 9.13 25.55 37.62
CA ILE A 59 9.66 24.20 37.35
C ILE A 59 11.15 24.15 37.73
N VAL A 60 11.53 23.16 38.53
CA VAL A 60 12.93 22.81 38.81
C VAL A 60 13.23 21.44 38.20
N ALA A 61 14.13 21.40 37.22
CA ALA A 61 14.43 20.15 36.53
C ALA A 61 15.40 19.27 37.34
N ARG A 62 15.04 18.01 37.54
CA ARG A 62 15.87 16.97 38.17
C ARG A 62 16.11 15.83 37.18
N ARG A 63 17.37 15.49 36.94
CA ARG A 63 17.71 14.36 36.07
C ARG A 63 17.58 13.05 36.83
N SER A 64 16.90 12.08 36.21
CA SER A 64 16.91 10.70 36.66
C SER A 64 17.86 9.84 35.83
N THR A 65 18.37 8.78 36.45
CA THR A 65 19.32 7.85 35.84
C THR A 65 18.63 6.80 34.98
N THR A 66 17.44 6.35 35.39
CA THR A 66 16.69 5.27 34.73
C THR A 66 15.19 5.52 34.81
N TYR A 67 14.44 4.83 33.96
CA TYR A 67 12.99 4.77 34.07
C TYR A 67 12.56 4.15 35.41
N MET A 68 11.30 4.36 35.79
CA MET A 68 10.68 3.63 36.88
C MET A 68 10.66 2.14 36.55
N ILE A 69 11.53 1.40 37.22
CA ILE A 69 11.62 -0.05 37.13
C ILE A 69 11.55 -0.58 38.55
N GLU A 70 10.75 -1.63 38.74
CA GLU A 70 10.74 -2.37 39.98
C GLU A 70 11.90 -3.36 39.99
N SER A 71 12.88 -3.11 40.86
CA SER A 71 14.06 -3.97 41.01
C SER A 71 14.81 -3.64 42.30
N PRO A 72 14.83 -4.52 43.31
CA PRO A 72 14.13 -5.82 43.43
C PRO A 72 12.59 -5.70 43.58
N PRO A 73 11.83 -6.81 43.53
CA PRO A 73 10.37 -6.78 43.70
C PRO A 73 9.95 -6.05 44.98
N GLY A 74 8.99 -5.13 44.86
CA GLY A 74 8.54 -4.22 45.93
C GLY A 74 9.35 -2.94 46.07
N TYR A 75 10.43 -2.75 45.30
CA TYR A 75 11.26 -1.54 45.36
C TYR A 75 11.34 -0.86 44.00
N LEU A 76 10.87 0.39 43.93
CA LEU A 76 10.99 1.22 42.72
C LEU A 76 12.38 1.84 42.63
N THR A 77 12.94 1.84 41.42
CA THR A 77 14.21 2.49 41.08
C THR A 77 14.00 3.61 40.05
N GLY A 78 15.04 4.39 39.77
CA GLY A 78 14.98 5.48 38.81
C GLY A 78 14.04 6.59 39.25
N ASP A 79 13.17 7.04 38.33
CA ASP A 79 12.18 8.08 38.60
C ASP A 79 11.26 7.74 39.79
N GLY A 80 10.84 6.48 39.92
CA GLY A 80 9.95 6.09 41.01
C GLY A 80 10.60 6.22 42.38
N LYS A 81 11.92 6.00 42.48
CA LYS A 81 12.65 6.21 43.73
C LYS A 81 12.69 7.69 44.10
N LEU A 82 12.98 8.58 43.13
CA LEU A 82 13.04 10.02 43.38
C LEU A 82 11.69 10.57 43.87
N LEU A 83 10.58 10.04 43.34
CA LEU A 83 9.23 10.37 43.79
C LEU A 83 8.95 9.86 45.21
N LEU A 84 9.32 8.60 45.52
CA LEU A 84 9.10 8.02 46.85
C LEU A 84 9.96 8.67 47.94
N ASP A 85 11.19 9.05 47.61
CA ASP A 85 12.11 9.71 48.53
C ASP A 85 11.78 11.21 48.73
N GLY A 86 10.82 11.76 47.96
CA GLY A 86 10.47 13.19 47.98
C GLY A 86 11.56 14.08 47.38
N GLU A 87 12.47 13.52 46.57
CA GLU A 87 13.47 14.28 45.82
C GLU A 87 12.88 14.92 44.56
N ALA A 88 11.75 14.40 44.07
CA ALA A 88 10.97 14.96 42.98
C ALA A 88 9.48 14.93 43.34
N ASP A 89 8.74 15.95 42.93
CA ASP A 89 7.30 16.08 43.15
C ASP A 89 6.50 15.43 42.01
N ILE A 90 7.02 15.53 40.77
CA ILE A 90 6.36 14.98 39.59
C ILE A 90 7.37 14.31 38.66
N SER A 91 6.90 13.34 37.89
CA SER A 91 7.67 12.74 36.81
C SER A 91 6.97 12.93 35.46
N ILE A 92 7.74 13.36 34.45
CA ILE A 92 7.22 13.80 33.15
C ILE A 92 7.72 12.97 31.95
N TYR A 93 8.04 11.69 32.13
CA TYR A 93 8.43 10.84 31.00
C TYR A 93 7.25 10.01 30.47
N LEU A 94 7.47 9.40 29.29
CA LEU A 94 6.52 8.49 28.67
C LEU A 94 6.46 7.17 29.45
N ALA A 95 5.55 7.09 30.43
CA ALA A 95 5.42 5.92 31.30
C ALA A 95 4.14 5.15 31.00
N TYR A 96 4.25 3.82 30.99
CA TYR A 96 3.09 2.94 31.06
C TYR A 96 2.61 2.81 32.51
N ILE A 97 1.29 2.75 32.71
CA ILE A 97 0.72 2.36 34.01
C ILE A 97 1.00 0.88 34.21
N THR A 98 1.93 0.57 35.10
CA THR A 98 2.09 -0.79 35.61
C THR A 98 1.34 -0.92 36.91
N GLU A 99 0.86 -2.13 37.21
CA GLU A 99 0.22 -2.42 38.50
C GLU A 99 1.15 -2.08 39.68
N THR A 100 2.45 -2.30 39.49
CA THR A 100 3.45 -2.11 40.54
C THR A 100 3.77 -0.64 40.77
N GLY A 101 3.77 0.20 39.72
CA GLY A 101 3.85 1.65 39.86
C GLY A 101 2.62 2.22 40.56
N ALA A 102 1.42 1.80 40.12
CA ALA A 102 0.14 2.28 40.66
C ALA A 102 -0.11 1.91 42.14
N ARG A 103 0.60 0.89 42.68
CA ARG A 103 0.55 0.55 44.11
C ARG A 103 1.29 1.55 45.00
N HIS A 104 2.32 2.21 44.48
CA HIS A 104 3.21 3.07 45.26
C HIS A 104 3.03 4.56 44.94
N LEU A 105 2.57 4.87 43.73
CA LEU A 105 2.47 6.23 43.20
C LEU A 105 1.11 6.44 42.59
N GLN A 106 0.59 7.67 42.71
CA GLN A 106 -0.70 8.01 42.13
C GLN A 106 -0.52 8.46 40.67
N PRO A 107 -1.06 7.69 39.70
CA PRO A 107 -1.09 8.12 38.32
C PRO A 107 -2.04 9.30 38.11
N LEU A 108 -1.63 10.30 37.30
CA LEU A 108 -2.61 11.22 36.71
C LEU A 108 -3.40 10.53 35.60
N LEU A 109 -4.47 11.20 35.17
CA LEU A 109 -5.28 10.75 34.04
C LEU A 109 -4.39 10.57 32.79
N PRO A 110 -4.49 9.42 32.09
CA PRO A 110 -3.74 9.21 30.87
C PRO A 110 -4.10 10.23 29.79
N ILE A 111 -3.07 10.85 29.21
CA ILE A 111 -3.24 11.85 28.14
C ILE A 111 -3.30 11.22 26.76
N THR A 112 -2.75 10.01 26.59
CA THR A 112 -2.84 9.25 25.34
C THR A 112 -2.92 7.75 25.61
N VAL A 113 -3.43 7.02 24.61
CA VAL A 113 -3.53 5.56 24.62
C VAL A 113 -2.64 5.03 23.51
N ASP A 114 -1.75 4.09 23.85
CA ASP A 114 -0.86 3.41 22.92
C ASP A 114 -1.13 1.90 22.90
N THR A 115 -0.69 1.24 21.85
CA THR A 115 -0.83 -0.20 21.66
C THR A 115 0.53 -0.83 21.40
N PHE A 116 0.76 -2.03 21.91
CA PHE A 116 2.00 -2.74 21.60
C PHE A 116 2.06 -3.08 20.12
N GLN A 117 2.99 -2.44 19.41
CA GLN A 117 3.26 -2.70 18.00
C GLN A 117 4.55 -3.51 17.88
N VAL A 118 4.47 -4.60 17.12
CA VAL A 118 5.65 -5.40 16.77
C VAL A 118 6.11 -4.97 15.39
N PHE A 119 7.26 -4.29 15.34
CA PHE A 119 7.86 -3.89 14.08
C PHE A 119 8.74 -5.02 13.55
N PHE A 120 8.39 -5.56 12.39
CA PHE A 120 9.24 -6.49 11.66
C PHE A 120 10.06 -5.73 10.63
N ARG A 121 11.33 -6.12 10.47
CA ARG A 121 12.14 -5.64 9.35
C ARG A 121 11.49 -6.13 8.06
N GLN A 122 11.36 -5.25 7.07
CA GLN A 122 10.89 -5.65 5.73
C GLN A 122 11.75 -6.82 5.24
N PRO A 123 11.15 -7.95 4.81
CA PRO A 123 11.93 -9.05 4.24
C PRO A 123 12.70 -8.52 3.03
N THR A 124 13.92 -9.03 2.82
CA THR A 124 14.71 -8.65 1.64
C THR A 124 13.91 -8.96 0.37
N LEU A 125 13.87 -8.00 -0.57
CA LEU A 125 13.06 -8.10 -1.80
C LEU A 125 13.32 -9.38 -2.62
N ASN A 126 14.44 -10.06 -2.39
CA ASN A 126 14.82 -11.31 -3.05
C ASN A 126 13.95 -12.52 -2.66
N SER A 127 13.07 -12.42 -1.67
CA SER A 127 12.08 -13.46 -1.35
C SER A 127 10.87 -13.47 -2.29
N LEU A 128 10.82 -12.55 -3.26
CA LEU A 128 9.68 -12.36 -4.18
C LEU A 128 10.01 -12.75 -5.63
N THR A 129 11.02 -13.58 -5.86
CA THR A 129 11.18 -14.23 -7.17
C THR A 129 10.03 -15.24 -7.35
N ASN A 130 9.28 -15.12 -8.44
CA ASN A 130 8.09 -15.91 -8.82
C ASN A 130 6.70 -15.50 -8.32
N ILE A 131 6.42 -14.25 -7.91
CA ILE A 131 5.01 -13.86 -7.60
C ILE A 131 4.05 -14.17 -8.77
N PHE A 132 4.51 -14.08 -10.01
CA PHE A 132 3.66 -14.31 -11.19
C PHE A 132 3.46 -15.79 -11.56
N ILE A 133 4.35 -16.68 -11.13
CA ILE A 133 4.29 -18.13 -11.46
C ILE A 133 3.78 -18.93 -10.26
N LEU A 134 3.95 -18.43 -9.03
CA LEU A 134 3.49 -19.05 -7.80
C LEU A 134 1.98 -19.31 -7.67
N PRO A 135 1.04 -18.52 -8.25
CA PRO A 135 -0.38 -18.72 -7.96
C PRO A 135 -0.91 -20.03 -8.54
N PHE A 136 -0.21 -20.63 -9.51
CA PHE A 136 -0.63 -21.86 -10.16
C PHE A 136 0.47 -22.91 -10.16
N PRO A 137 0.14 -24.18 -9.91
CA PRO A 137 1.11 -25.25 -9.94
C PRO A 137 1.56 -25.51 -11.40
N PRO A 138 2.76 -26.08 -11.63
CA PRO A 138 3.34 -26.21 -12.97
C PRO A 138 2.45 -26.99 -13.96
N GLU A 139 1.59 -27.88 -13.45
CA GLU A 139 0.62 -28.66 -14.21
C GLU A 139 -0.43 -27.77 -14.90
N VAL A 140 -0.86 -26.68 -14.24
CA VAL A 140 -1.81 -25.71 -14.82
C VAL A 140 -1.16 -24.95 -15.97
N TRP A 141 0.12 -24.60 -15.84
CA TRP A 141 0.85 -23.95 -16.91
C TRP A 141 1.05 -24.88 -18.13
N LEU A 142 1.31 -26.16 -17.89
CA LEU A 142 1.40 -27.17 -18.94
C LEU A 142 0.06 -27.38 -19.65
N THR A 143 -1.05 -27.46 -18.92
CA THR A 143 -2.39 -27.61 -19.51
C THR A 143 -2.79 -26.36 -20.29
N LEU A 144 -2.47 -25.16 -19.79
CA LEU A 144 -2.66 -23.91 -20.52
C LEU A 144 -1.85 -23.92 -21.83
N ALA A 145 -0.56 -24.25 -21.77
CA ALA A 145 0.30 -24.33 -22.95
C ALA A 145 -0.23 -25.35 -23.99
N ALA A 146 -0.68 -26.52 -23.55
CA ALA A 146 -1.30 -27.53 -24.41
C ALA A 146 -2.60 -27.02 -25.06
N LEU A 147 -3.42 -26.30 -24.31
CA LEU A 147 -4.64 -25.67 -24.82
C LEU A 147 -4.33 -24.64 -25.92
N TRP A 148 -3.35 -23.75 -25.70
CA TRP A 148 -2.92 -22.78 -26.72
C TRP A 148 -2.40 -23.45 -28.00
N LEU A 149 -1.61 -24.52 -27.86
CA LEU A 149 -1.14 -25.31 -29.00
C LEU A 149 -2.31 -25.95 -29.76
N SER A 150 -3.29 -26.50 -29.06
CA SER A 150 -4.47 -27.09 -29.69
C SER A 150 -5.27 -26.07 -30.51
N PHE A 151 -5.46 -24.86 -29.97
CA PHE A 151 -6.10 -23.77 -30.71
C PHE A 151 -5.28 -23.34 -31.93
N GLY A 152 -3.96 -23.25 -31.81
CA GLY A 152 -3.08 -22.95 -32.93
C GLY A 152 -3.17 -23.98 -34.07
N VAL A 153 -3.21 -25.27 -33.72
CA VAL A 153 -3.37 -26.36 -34.71
C VAL A 153 -4.74 -26.28 -35.38
N ILE A 154 -5.82 -26.11 -34.61
CA ILE A 154 -7.18 -25.97 -35.17
C ILE A 154 -7.23 -24.74 -36.10
N PHE A 155 -6.67 -23.61 -35.69
CA PHE A 155 -6.62 -22.40 -36.49
C PHE A 155 -5.86 -22.62 -37.81
N LEU A 156 -4.70 -23.30 -37.77
CA LEU A 156 -3.95 -23.66 -38.97
C LEU A 156 -4.75 -24.58 -39.90
N VAL A 157 -5.44 -25.58 -39.37
CA VAL A 157 -6.29 -26.48 -40.17
C VAL A 157 -7.41 -25.69 -40.85
N VAL A 158 -8.11 -24.83 -40.10
CA VAL A 158 -9.17 -23.97 -40.65
C VAL A 158 -8.61 -23.03 -41.72
N PHE A 159 -7.47 -22.38 -41.47
CA PHE A 159 -6.84 -21.49 -42.44
C PHE A 159 -6.49 -22.22 -43.73
N ARG A 160 -5.92 -23.43 -43.64
CA ARG A 160 -5.63 -24.28 -44.80
C ARG A 160 -6.88 -24.71 -45.56
N LEU A 161 -7.97 -24.99 -44.85
CA LEU A 161 -9.26 -25.34 -45.48
C LEU A 161 -9.94 -24.14 -46.14
N VAL A 162 -9.71 -22.92 -45.63
CA VAL A 162 -10.28 -21.68 -46.19
C VAL A 162 -9.48 -21.19 -47.40
N GLU A 163 -8.17 -21.39 -47.42
CA GLU A 163 -7.30 -20.96 -48.52
C GLU A 163 -7.55 -21.76 -49.81
N ASP A 164 -8.12 -22.96 -49.73
CA ASP A 164 -8.47 -23.78 -50.89
C ASP A 164 -9.68 -23.23 -51.70
N ASP A 165 -10.43 -22.26 -51.15
CA ASP A 165 -11.62 -21.66 -51.80
C ASP A 165 -11.36 -20.25 -52.38
N SER A 166 -10.12 -19.74 -52.31
CA SER A 166 -9.78 -18.45 -52.94
C SER A 166 -9.55 -18.63 -54.44
N SER A 167 -10.63 -18.69 -55.22
CA SER A 167 -10.56 -18.48 -56.66
C SER A 167 -9.91 -17.12 -56.98
N PRO A 168 -9.03 -17.02 -57.99
CA PRO A 168 -8.29 -15.80 -58.28
C PRO A 168 -9.24 -14.65 -58.65
N PHE A 169 -9.25 -13.59 -57.83
CA PHE A 169 -9.85 -12.33 -58.20
C PHE A 169 -9.02 -11.68 -59.32
N PRO A 170 -9.64 -11.11 -60.35
CA PRO A 170 -8.92 -10.46 -61.43
C PRO A 170 -8.19 -9.22 -60.92
N ASP A 171 -6.94 -9.07 -61.35
CA ASP A 171 -6.04 -7.98 -60.98
C ASP A 171 -6.67 -6.60 -61.17
N PRO A 172 -6.65 -5.73 -60.15
CA PRO A 172 -6.75 -4.31 -60.38
C PRO A 172 -5.35 -3.76 -60.71
N SER A 173 -5.14 -3.46 -61.99
CA SER A 173 -4.15 -2.45 -62.41
C SER A 173 -4.66 -1.03 -62.04
N PRO A 174 -3.81 0.01 -61.96
CA PRO A 174 -2.39 0.06 -62.34
C PRO A 174 -1.44 0.43 -61.18
N GLU A 175 -0.17 0.01 -61.35
CA GLU A 175 0.98 0.46 -60.58
C GLU A 175 1.06 1.99 -60.54
N VAL A 176 1.10 2.55 -59.34
CA VAL A 176 1.43 3.95 -59.12
C VAL A 176 2.92 4.12 -59.37
N THR A 177 3.28 4.79 -60.46
CA THR A 177 4.67 5.02 -60.85
C THR A 177 5.35 6.06 -59.96
N LEU A 178 6.65 5.91 -59.74
CA LEU A 178 7.49 6.76 -58.89
C LEU A 178 7.51 8.24 -59.30
N SER A 179 7.12 8.54 -60.54
CA SER A 179 6.85 9.90 -61.05
C SER A 179 5.75 10.64 -60.29
N ASP A 180 4.74 9.90 -59.82
CA ASP A 180 3.53 10.47 -59.24
C ASP A 180 3.78 10.87 -57.78
N ALA A 181 4.68 10.17 -57.11
CA ALA A 181 5.15 10.51 -55.77
C ALA A 181 5.95 11.84 -55.76
N PHE A 182 6.80 12.07 -56.77
CA PHE A 182 7.59 13.30 -56.85
C PHE A 182 6.72 14.53 -57.15
N LEU A 183 5.71 14.38 -58.02
CA LEU A 183 4.70 15.40 -58.29
C LEU A 183 3.90 15.75 -57.03
N LEU A 184 3.55 14.75 -56.22
CA LEU A 184 2.81 14.93 -54.96
C LEU A 184 3.61 15.73 -53.93
N ILE A 185 4.93 15.55 -53.86
CA ILE A 185 5.81 16.30 -52.95
C ILE A 185 5.89 17.77 -53.37
N GLN A 186 6.08 18.07 -54.67
CA GLN A 186 6.12 19.47 -55.15
C GLN A 186 4.78 20.21 -54.98
N LEU A 187 3.65 19.49 -55.04
CA LEU A 187 2.32 20.06 -54.82
C LEU A 187 2.04 20.32 -53.33
N MET A 188 2.67 19.56 -52.43
CA MET A 188 2.60 19.80 -50.99
C MET A 188 3.35 21.06 -50.57
N GLU A 189 4.52 21.34 -51.16
CA GLU A 189 5.32 22.53 -50.83
C GLU A 189 4.64 23.86 -51.24
N LYS A 190 3.79 23.85 -52.28
CA LYS A 190 3.14 25.06 -52.80
C LYS A 190 1.73 25.32 -52.25
N GLY A 191 1.26 24.52 -51.28
CA GLY A 191 -0.08 24.66 -50.69
C GLY A 191 -1.25 24.46 -51.67
N LEU A 192 -0.97 23.93 -52.87
CA LEU A 192 -1.94 23.71 -53.95
C LEU A 192 -2.54 22.30 -53.94
N LYS A 193 -2.17 21.49 -52.93
CA LYS A 193 -2.61 20.10 -52.74
C LYS A 193 -4.13 19.95 -52.86
N ASP A 194 -4.89 20.75 -52.13
CA ASP A 194 -6.34 20.58 -52.07
C ASP A 194 -7.04 20.93 -53.38
N LYS A 195 -6.51 21.91 -54.12
CA LYS A 195 -7.03 22.27 -55.46
C LYS A 195 -6.69 21.20 -56.50
N TYR A 196 -5.48 20.66 -56.47
CA TYR A 196 -5.08 19.61 -57.41
C TYR A 196 -5.80 18.29 -57.12
N ILE A 197 -5.91 17.89 -55.86
CA ILE A 197 -6.71 16.74 -55.41
C ILE A 197 -8.16 16.94 -55.86
N ALA A 198 -8.81 18.05 -55.53
CA ALA A 198 -10.19 18.29 -55.92
C ALA A 198 -10.40 18.26 -57.46
N ALA A 199 -9.44 18.75 -58.24
CA ALA A 199 -9.49 18.71 -59.70
C ALA A 199 -9.31 17.28 -60.26
N MET A 200 -8.37 16.50 -59.71
CA MET A 200 -8.12 15.12 -60.12
C MET A 200 -9.32 14.22 -59.81
N TYR A 201 -9.87 14.33 -58.59
CA TYR A 201 -11.06 13.58 -58.17
C TYR A 201 -12.36 14.03 -58.87
N ARG A 202 -12.43 15.25 -59.41
CA ARG A 202 -13.58 15.70 -60.22
C ARG A 202 -13.53 15.16 -61.65
N LYS A 203 -12.35 15.07 -62.27
CA LYS A 203 -12.21 14.64 -63.66
C LYS A 203 -12.24 13.11 -63.80
N ASN A 204 -11.73 12.39 -62.79
CA ASN A 204 -11.76 10.93 -62.69
C ASN A 204 -12.61 10.47 -61.49
N LYS A 205 -13.86 10.94 -61.37
CA LYS A 205 -14.79 10.17 -60.53
C LYS A 205 -14.91 8.81 -61.19
N PRO A 206 -14.51 7.70 -60.53
CA PRO A 206 -14.73 6.38 -61.12
C PRO A 206 -16.21 6.31 -61.43
N GLN A 207 -16.55 6.08 -62.71
CA GLN A 207 -17.92 5.73 -63.06
C GLN A 207 -18.20 4.48 -62.23
N CYS A 208 -19.07 4.59 -61.23
CA CYS A 208 -19.42 3.43 -60.44
C CYS A 208 -19.86 2.35 -61.44
N PRO A 209 -19.21 1.17 -61.48
CA PRO A 209 -19.71 0.10 -62.33
C PRO A 209 -21.19 -0.08 -62.00
N PRO A 210 -22.07 -0.30 -62.99
CA PRO A 210 -23.51 -0.40 -62.77
C PRO A 210 -23.73 -1.33 -61.59
N LYS A 211 -24.34 -0.81 -60.51
CA LYS A 211 -24.46 -1.42 -59.18
C LYS A 211 -24.34 -2.95 -59.28
N PRO A 212 -23.29 -3.60 -58.71
CA PRO A 212 -23.20 -5.05 -58.78
C PRO A 212 -24.51 -5.62 -58.26
N LYS A 213 -25.25 -6.33 -59.11
CA LYS A 213 -26.66 -6.67 -58.88
C LYS A 213 -26.87 -7.62 -57.69
N LYS A 214 -25.82 -8.09 -57.03
CA LYS A 214 -25.92 -8.94 -55.84
C LYS A 214 -24.72 -8.65 -54.94
N PHE A 215 -24.96 -7.95 -53.82
CA PHE A 215 -24.13 -8.16 -52.64
C PHE A 215 -24.14 -9.68 -52.39
N GLN A 216 -22.97 -10.30 -52.31
CA GLN A 216 -22.86 -11.67 -51.84
C GLN A 216 -23.34 -11.63 -50.39
N LYS A 217 -24.58 -12.08 -50.18
CA LYS A 217 -25.16 -12.15 -48.85
C LYS A 217 -24.24 -13.07 -48.05
N LEU A 218 -23.59 -12.53 -47.02
CA LEU A 218 -22.95 -13.34 -46.00
C LEU A 218 -24.00 -14.34 -45.53
N THR A 219 -23.77 -15.60 -45.89
CA THR A 219 -24.72 -16.65 -45.59
C THR A 219 -24.45 -17.07 -44.15
N LEU A 220 -25.49 -17.36 -43.37
CA LEU A 220 -25.36 -17.86 -41.99
C LEU A 220 -24.43 -19.09 -41.88
N ARG A 221 -24.19 -19.78 -43.01
CA ARG A 221 -23.23 -20.87 -43.18
C ARG A 221 -21.78 -20.44 -42.91
N ASP A 222 -21.39 -19.19 -43.19
CA ASP A 222 -20.03 -18.69 -42.99
C ASP A 222 -19.75 -18.35 -41.52
N VAL A 223 -20.79 -18.03 -40.75
CA VAL A 223 -20.69 -17.76 -39.30
C VAL A 223 -20.84 -19.05 -38.47
N HIS A 224 -21.41 -20.11 -39.07
CA HIS A 224 -21.64 -21.39 -38.40
C HIS A 224 -20.34 -22.01 -37.88
N SER A 225 -19.25 -21.97 -38.65
CA SER A 225 -17.95 -22.50 -38.23
C SER A 225 -17.40 -21.79 -36.99
N ALA A 226 -17.53 -20.46 -36.93
CA ALA A 226 -17.10 -19.66 -35.78
C ALA A 226 -17.91 -20.01 -34.51
N PHE A 227 -19.23 -20.16 -34.64
CA PHE A 227 -20.08 -20.58 -33.51
C PHE A 227 -19.76 -22.00 -33.02
N VAL A 228 -19.50 -22.94 -33.94
CA VAL A 228 -19.13 -24.32 -33.59
C VAL A 228 -17.81 -24.36 -32.84
N ILE A 229 -16.80 -23.58 -33.27
CA ILE A 229 -15.50 -23.51 -32.58
C ILE A 229 -15.65 -22.94 -31.16
N ILE A 230 -16.42 -21.86 -30.99
CA ILE A 230 -16.66 -21.25 -29.67
C ILE A 230 -17.43 -22.20 -28.74
N LEU A 231 -18.44 -22.90 -29.27
CA LEU A 231 -19.24 -23.86 -28.51
C LEU A 231 -18.38 -25.05 -28.05
N LEU A 232 -17.58 -25.63 -28.96
CA LEU A 232 -16.67 -26.74 -28.64
C LEU A 232 -15.61 -26.34 -27.61
N GLY A 233 -15.01 -25.14 -27.76
CA GLY A 233 -14.05 -24.61 -26.79
C GLY A 233 -14.64 -24.42 -25.39
N SER A 234 -15.90 -23.94 -25.34
CA SER A 234 -16.62 -23.72 -24.08
C SER A 234 -16.98 -25.05 -23.41
N ILE A 235 -17.43 -26.05 -24.17
CA ILE A 235 -17.71 -27.40 -23.65
C ILE A 235 -16.43 -28.04 -23.11
N LEU A 236 -15.32 -27.95 -23.85
CA LEU A 236 -14.03 -28.50 -23.42
C LEU A 236 -13.55 -27.86 -22.10
N SER A 237 -13.68 -26.54 -21.96
CA SER A 237 -13.33 -25.83 -20.73
C SER A 237 -14.16 -26.29 -19.53
N LEU A 238 -15.48 -26.47 -19.71
CA LEU A 238 -16.37 -26.96 -18.64
C LEU A 238 -16.06 -28.40 -18.24
N VAL A 239 -15.73 -29.27 -19.21
CA VAL A 239 -15.34 -30.66 -18.93
C VAL A 239 -14.04 -30.70 -18.14
N THR A 240 -13.04 -29.90 -18.51
CA THR A 240 -11.77 -29.82 -17.76
C THR A 240 -11.99 -29.34 -16.32
N LEU A 241 -12.80 -28.27 -16.12
CA LEU A 241 -13.14 -27.76 -14.79
C LEU A 241 -13.87 -28.82 -13.95
N TYR A 242 -14.78 -29.58 -14.57
CA TYR A 242 -15.50 -30.65 -13.91
C TYR A 242 -14.56 -31.78 -13.49
N LEU A 243 -13.64 -32.20 -14.37
CA LEU A 243 -12.64 -33.22 -14.06
C LEU A 243 -11.69 -32.76 -12.96
N GLU A 244 -11.28 -31.50 -12.94
CA GLU A 244 -10.46 -30.93 -11.88
C GLU A 244 -11.19 -30.94 -10.52
N CYS A 245 -12.46 -30.53 -10.51
CA CYS A 245 -13.32 -30.60 -9.32
C CYS A 245 -13.50 -32.03 -8.79
N LEU A 246 -13.57 -33.03 -9.67
CA LEU A 246 -13.66 -34.44 -9.27
C LEU A 246 -12.32 -35.00 -8.80
N SER A 247 -11.21 -34.59 -9.43
CA SER A 247 -9.87 -35.09 -9.14
C SER A 247 -9.31 -34.52 -7.84
N HIS A 248 -9.75 -33.31 -7.45
CA HIS A 248 -9.29 -32.64 -6.23
C HIS A 248 -10.47 -32.41 -5.26
N PRO A 249 -10.91 -33.42 -4.50
CA PRO A 249 -11.88 -33.20 -3.44
C PRO A 249 -11.30 -32.20 -2.43
N ARG A 250 -11.90 -31.01 -2.39
CA ARG A 250 -11.58 -29.85 -1.53
C ARG A 250 -10.91 -30.27 -0.21
N GLN A 251 -9.66 -29.84 0.00
CA GLN A 251 -9.10 -29.73 1.35
C GLN A 251 -9.90 -28.67 2.11
N LYS A 252 -10.90 -29.11 2.88
CA LYS A 252 -11.61 -28.31 3.86
C LYS A 252 -10.73 -28.13 5.09
N GLY A 253 -9.82 -27.17 5.07
CA GLY A 253 -9.07 -26.82 6.26
C GLY A 253 -8.06 -25.71 5.97
N ILE A 254 -7.92 -24.79 6.94
CA ILE A 254 -7.04 -23.59 6.97
C ILE A 254 -7.77 -22.31 6.54
N LEU A 255 -8.06 -21.29 7.36
CA LEU A 255 -8.16 -21.04 8.81
C LEU A 255 -8.82 -19.62 8.92
N PRO A 256 -9.52 -19.27 10.01
CA PRO A 256 -10.21 -18.00 10.17
C PRO A 256 -9.25 -16.93 10.75
N TRP A 257 -8.91 -15.92 9.95
CA TRP A 257 -8.08 -14.77 10.35
C TRP A 257 -8.76 -13.78 11.33
N ARG A 258 -9.75 -14.22 12.12
CA ARG A 258 -10.66 -13.31 12.86
C ARG A 258 -10.52 -13.35 14.39
N MET A 259 -9.41 -13.83 14.93
CA MET A 259 -9.20 -13.94 16.39
C MET A 259 -7.81 -13.43 16.80
N MET A 260 -7.53 -12.14 16.65
CA MET A 260 -6.34 -11.54 17.29
C MET A 260 -6.38 -10.01 17.41
N GLN A 261 -7.54 -9.43 17.76
CA GLN A 261 -7.70 -7.96 17.81
C GLN A 261 -8.30 -7.40 19.09
N GLU A 262 -8.28 -8.13 20.22
CA GLU A 262 -8.90 -7.63 21.46
C GLU A 262 -7.94 -7.69 22.65
N ASP A 263 -7.83 -6.53 23.32
CA ASP A 263 -7.38 -6.32 24.70
C ASP A 263 -5.90 -6.32 25.08
N ARG A 264 -5.12 -5.33 24.60
CA ARG A 264 -4.10 -4.65 25.45
C ARG A 264 -3.92 -3.18 25.05
N ARG A 265 -4.59 -2.28 25.77
CA ARG A 265 -4.38 -0.81 25.68
C ARG A 265 -3.40 -0.39 26.77
N ALA A 266 -2.32 0.27 26.39
CA ALA A 266 -1.39 0.92 27.30
C ALA A 266 -1.59 2.45 27.20
N SER A 267 -1.13 3.25 28.16
CA SER A 267 -1.40 4.70 28.19
C SER A 267 -0.24 5.49 28.78
N ILE A 268 -0.09 6.75 28.34
CA ILE A 268 1.02 7.65 28.69
C ILE A 268 0.59 8.54 29.86
N LEU A 269 1.46 8.62 30.87
CA LEU A 269 1.12 9.16 32.17
C LEU A 269 2.09 10.18 32.72
N ILE A 270 1.54 11.07 33.53
CA ILE A 270 2.27 11.94 34.44
C ILE A 270 1.98 11.39 35.84
N TYR A 271 3.00 11.13 36.66
CA TYR A 271 2.80 10.70 38.05
C TYR A 271 2.92 11.93 38.95
N VAL A 272 1.97 12.08 39.86
CA VAL A 272 2.00 13.10 40.92
C VAL A 272 2.12 12.36 42.24
N THR A 273 3.08 12.76 43.06
CA THR A 273 3.14 12.27 44.44
C THR A 273 2.07 13.00 45.25
N GLU A 274 1.22 12.24 45.93
CA GLU A 274 0.40 12.82 47.00
C GLU A 274 1.36 13.16 48.16
N HIS A 275 1.61 14.45 48.36
CA HIS A 275 2.23 15.01 49.55
C HIS A 275 1.17 15.72 50.38
#